data_AF-A0A6A4Z9K4-F1
#
_entry.id   AF-A0A6A4Z9K4-F1
#
_cell.length_a   1.000
_cell.length_b   1.000
_cell.length_c   1.000
_cell.angle_alpha   90.00
_cell.angle_beta   90.00
_cell.angle_gamma   90.00
#
_symmetry.space_group_name_H-M   'P 1'
#
loop_
_entity.id
_entity.type
_entity.pdbx_description
1 polymer ?
#
loop_
_entity_poly.entity_id
_entity_poly.type
_entity_poly.pdbx_seq_one_letter_code
_entity_poly.pdbx_strand_id
1 'polypeptide(L)'
;MNTADRGMDLQERVSYIQSATNDKVAGDYDEAKTPGELEDGALVEGGALDLLSREAMGLFTQYAAIGIIYGMIPSLNYPIFNVYLQLEGYQTSSYNTLVTLGWSFKVFMGMFSDCFPIFGYRRKSWMLIGWTATMICLTIMTFSSLGEPYCNREKAAQRNSKACTKPYSKASSKDHDLFNLSAPDNGGLFIILSMFVSVGYVTAA
;
A
#
# COMPACT_ATOMS: atom_id res chain seq x y z
N MET A 1 -62.89 41.22 10.37
CA MET A 1 -61.85 40.25 10.79
C MET A 1 -62.07 38.95 10.05
N ASN A 2 -61.19 38.67 9.09
CA ASN A 2 -61.22 37.47 8.25
C ASN A 2 -61.03 36.21 9.10
N THR A 3 -61.73 35.13 8.74
CA THR A 3 -61.64 33.82 9.40
C THR A 3 -60.23 33.22 9.42
N ALA A 4 -59.38 33.57 8.44
CA ALA A 4 -57.98 33.17 8.38
C ALA A 4 -57.12 33.77 9.51
N ASP A 5 -57.36 35.05 9.85
CA ASP A 5 -56.62 35.79 10.88
C ASP A 5 -56.90 35.21 12.29
N ARG A 6 -58.15 34.80 12.50
CA ARG A 6 -58.60 34.14 13.74
C ARG A 6 -57.98 32.75 13.92
N GLY A 7 -57.75 32.02 12.83
CA GLY A 7 -57.12 30.70 12.87
C GLY A 7 -55.63 30.78 13.23
N MET A 8 -54.96 31.84 12.79
CA MET A 8 -53.54 32.06 13.03
C MET A 8 -53.27 32.49 14.49
N ASP A 9 -54.09 33.40 15.02
CA ASP A 9 -54.02 33.83 16.44
C ASP A 9 -54.36 32.66 17.40
N LEU A 10 -55.26 31.76 16.99
CA LEU A 10 -55.54 30.52 17.75
C LEU A 10 -54.36 29.56 17.72
N GLN A 11 -53.66 29.40 16.60
CA GLN A 11 -52.46 28.57 16.52
C GLN A 11 -51.32 29.12 17.38
N GLU A 12 -51.13 30.43 17.40
CA GLU A 12 -50.11 31.10 18.20
C GLU A 12 -50.40 31.00 19.71
N ARG A 13 -51.67 31.09 20.11
CA ARG A 13 -52.07 30.86 21.51
C ARG A 13 -51.95 29.40 21.93
N VAL A 14 -52.21 28.46 21.03
CA VAL A 14 -52.02 27.03 21.30
C VAL A 14 -50.54 26.69 21.42
N SER A 15 -49.68 27.24 20.56
CA SER A 15 -48.22 27.02 20.66
C SER A 15 -47.64 27.65 21.92
N TYR A 16 -48.12 28.84 22.33
CA TYR A 16 -47.70 29.48 23.58
C TYR A 16 -48.12 28.67 24.81
N ILE A 17 -49.36 28.17 24.86
CA ILE A 17 -49.81 27.30 25.95
C ILE A 17 -49.00 26.00 25.94
N GLN A 18 -48.78 25.38 24.78
CA GLN A 18 -48.02 24.14 24.69
C GLN A 18 -46.54 24.33 25.09
N SER A 19 -45.96 25.52 24.87
CA SER A 19 -44.62 25.88 25.35
C SER A 19 -44.58 26.20 26.85
N ALA A 20 -45.59 26.88 27.39
CA ALA A 20 -45.64 27.28 28.80
C ALA A 20 -46.09 26.13 29.73
N THR A 21 -46.82 25.15 29.21
CA THR A 21 -47.25 23.97 29.98
C THR A 21 -46.25 22.81 29.86
N ASN A 22 -45.38 22.81 28.84
CA ASN A 22 -44.20 21.96 28.79
C ASN A 22 -43.00 22.65 29.47
N ASP A 23 -43.19 23.06 30.73
CA ASP A 23 -42.06 23.08 31.67
C ASP A 23 -41.65 21.62 31.91
N LYS A 24 -40.95 21.07 30.92
CA LYS A 24 -40.25 19.82 31.05
C LYS A 24 -39.23 20.00 32.16
N VAL A 25 -39.25 19.07 33.11
CA VAL A 25 -38.25 18.92 34.17
C VAL A 25 -36.86 19.22 33.61
N ALA A 26 -36.17 20.16 34.25
CA ALA A 26 -34.80 20.52 33.91
C ALA A 26 -33.93 19.25 33.90
N GLY A 27 -33.62 18.76 32.70
CA GLY A 27 -32.90 17.50 32.47
C GLY A 27 -33.14 16.88 31.09
N ASP A 28 -34.28 17.13 30.43
CA ASP A 28 -34.68 16.42 29.20
C ASP A 28 -34.06 16.95 27.87
N TYR A 29 -33.16 17.94 27.93
CA TYR A 29 -32.56 18.54 26.72
C TYR A 29 -31.02 18.54 26.70
N ASP A 30 -30.34 18.08 27.75
CA ASP A 30 -28.88 17.93 27.73
C ASP A 30 -28.43 16.66 27.00
N GLU A 31 -29.33 15.70 26.80
CA GLU A 31 -29.03 14.41 26.17
C GLU A 31 -29.00 14.47 24.62
N ALA A 32 -29.42 15.58 24.03
CA ALA A 32 -29.46 15.75 22.56
C ALA A 32 -28.32 16.62 21.99
N LYS A 33 -27.49 17.27 22.83
CA LYS A 33 -26.42 18.18 22.38
C LYS A 33 -25.00 17.68 22.59
N THR A 34 -24.85 16.57 23.30
CA THR A 34 -23.64 15.74 23.25
C THR A 34 -24.11 14.41 22.70
N PRO A 35 -23.46 13.79 21.70
CA PRO A 35 -23.66 12.37 21.48
C PRO A 35 -23.18 11.67 22.76
N GLY A 36 -24.08 11.48 23.72
CA GLY A 36 -23.87 10.63 24.88
C GLY A 36 -23.81 9.21 24.34
N GLU A 37 -22.67 8.56 24.58
CA GLU A 37 -22.32 7.24 24.06
C GLU A 37 -22.68 7.09 22.57
N LEU A 38 -21.78 7.59 21.71
CA LEU A 38 -21.65 7.00 20.37
C LEU A 38 -21.68 5.48 20.55
N GLU A 39 -22.70 4.86 19.97
CA GLU A 39 -22.93 3.42 19.90
C GLU A 39 -21.65 2.63 20.18
N ASP A 40 -21.62 2.00 21.35
CA ASP A 40 -20.72 0.92 21.65
C ASP A 40 -20.82 -0.13 20.54
N GLY A 41 -19.71 -0.29 19.81
CA GLY A 41 -19.60 -1.30 18.78
C GLY A 41 -18.96 -0.76 17.52
N ALA A 42 -17.64 -0.86 17.45
CA ALA A 42 -17.01 -1.11 16.17
C ALA A 42 -17.82 -2.18 15.40
N LEU A 43 -17.86 -2.12 14.07
CA LEU A 43 -18.56 -3.11 13.21
C LEU A 43 -18.05 -4.57 13.40
N VAL A 44 -17.06 -4.76 14.27
CA VAL A 44 -16.42 -6.01 14.68
C VAL A 44 -16.28 -5.97 16.20
N GLU A 45 -16.58 -7.07 16.88
CA GLU A 45 -16.30 -7.22 18.31
C GLU A 45 -14.81 -6.97 18.60
N GLY A 46 -14.54 -6.01 19.49
CA GLY A 46 -13.18 -5.59 19.85
C GLY A 46 -13.16 -4.09 20.11
N GLY A 47 -13.22 -3.71 21.38
CA GLY A 47 -13.08 -2.31 21.79
C GLY A 47 -11.73 -1.71 21.36
N ALA A 48 -11.50 -0.44 21.70
CA ALA A 48 -10.24 0.23 21.39
C ALA A 48 -9.04 -0.57 21.95
N LEU A 49 -8.10 -0.92 21.08
CA LEU A 49 -6.84 -1.53 21.51
C LEU A 49 -5.99 -0.48 22.23
N ASP A 50 -5.42 -0.86 23.38
CA ASP A 50 -4.39 -0.06 24.01
C ASP A 50 -3.16 0.05 23.09
N LEU A 51 -2.66 1.26 22.88
CA LEU A 51 -1.60 1.56 21.91
C LEU A 51 -0.30 0.84 22.24
N LEU A 52 -0.06 0.55 23.52
CA LEU A 52 1.12 -0.18 24.01
C LEU A 52 0.87 -1.68 24.18
N SER A 53 -0.30 -2.17 23.80
CA SER A 53 -0.59 -3.61 23.76
C SER A 53 0.33 -4.32 22.75
N ARG A 54 0.63 -5.58 23.04
CA ARG A 54 1.39 -6.47 22.14
C ARG A 54 0.75 -6.58 20.76
N GLU A 55 -0.58 -6.49 20.70
CA GLU A 55 -1.33 -6.55 19.44
C GLU A 55 -1.14 -5.28 18.60
N ALA A 56 -1.19 -4.10 19.23
CA ALA A 56 -0.93 -2.81 18.57
C ALA A 56 0.53 -2.72 18.08
N MET A 57 1.50 -3.15 18.90
CA MET A 57 2.90 -3.22 18.50
C MET A 57 3.15 -4.17 17.32
N GLY A 58 2.45 -5.30 17.27
CA GLY A 58 2.50 -6.21 16.12
C GLY A 58 2.01 -5.53 14.83
N LEU A 59 0.90 -4.80 14.93
CA LEU A 59 0.32 -4.05 13.81
C LEU A 59 1.26 -2.92 13.33
N PHE A 60 1.86 -2.17 14.26
CA PHE A 60 2.86 -1.15 13.91
C PHE A 60 4.10 -1.73 13.25
N THR A 61 4.62 -2.85 13.76
CA THR A 61 5.80 -3.52 13.18
C THR A 61 5.54 -3.98 11.76
N GLN A 62 4.34 -4.50 11.49
CA GLN A 62 3.91 -4.89 10.16
C GLN A 62 3.83 -3.70 9.20
N TYR A 63 3.23 -2.58 9.62
CA TYR A 63 3.17 -1.37 8.80
C TYR A 63 4.57 -0.79 8.54
N ALA A 64 5.48 -0.87 9.52
CA ALA A 64 6.88 -0.50 9.33
C ALA A 64 7.55 -1.40 8.28
N ALA A 65 7.32 -2.72 8.33
CA ALA A 65 7.84 -3.65 7.33
C ALA A 65 7.28 -3.39 5.92
N ILE A 66 5.98 -3.07 5.80
CA ILE A 66 5.38 -2.64 4.53
C ILE A 66 6.07 -1.37 4.02
N GLY A 67 6.32 -0.38 4.89
CA GLY A 67 7.02 0.85 4.53
C GLY A 67 8.44 0.60 3.99
N ILE A 68 9.18 -0.33 4.60
CA ILE A 68 10.51 -0.73 4.14
C ILE A 68 10.43 -1.33 2.73
N ILE A 69 9.54 -2.30 2.50
CA ILE A 69 9.42 -2.96 1.20
C ILE A 69 8.94 -1.98 0.13
N TYR A 70 7.95 -1.16 0.46
CA TYR A 70 7.42 -0.12 -0.43
C TYR A 70 8.48 0.89 -0.85
N GLY A 71 9.39 1.29 0.05
CA GLY A 71 10.52 2.16 -0.30
C GLY A 71 11.63 1.44 -1.06
N MET A 72 11.95 0.20 -0.66
CA MET A 72 13.08 -0.55 -1.18
C MET A 72 12.87 -1.02 -2.62
N ILE A 73 11.73 -1.65 -2.93
CA ILE A 73 11.49 -2.27 -4.24
C ILE A 73 11.61 -1.26 -5.41
N PRO A 74 11.01 -0.06 -5.35
CA PRO A 74 11.24 0.97 -6.36
C PRO A 74 12.68 1.50 -6.39
N SER A 75 13.30 1.65 -5.21
CA SER A 75 14.68 2.17 -5.10
C SER A 75 15.72 1.26 -5.75
N LEU A 76 15.45 -0.06 -5.83
CA LEU A 76 16.32 -1.02 -6.51
C LEU A 76 16.36 -0.85 -8.04
N ASN A 77 15.40 -0.14 -8.63
CA ASN A 77 15.34 0.08 -10.09
C ASN A 77 16.61 0.75 -10.62
N TYR A 78 17.13 1.75 -9.91
CA TYR A 78 18.33 2.44 -10.35
C TYR A 78 19.59 1.54 -10.33
N PRO A 79 20.02 0.97 -9.19
CA PRO A 79 21.25 0.17 -9.14
C PRO A 79 21.16 -1.13 -9.96
N ILE A 80 20.02 -1.83 -9.95
CA ILE A 80 19.89 -3.12 -10.63
C ILE A 80 19.60 -2.91 -12.12
N PHE A 81 18.55 -2.16 -12.44
CA PHE A 81 18.07 -2.10 -13.81
C PHE A 81 18.80 -1.08 -14.68
N ASN A 82 19.11 0.10 -14.13
CA ASN A 82 19.79 1.14 -14.92
C ASN A 82 21.32 0.95 -14.92
N VAL A 83 21.91 0.57 -13.79
CA VAL A 83 23.38 0.53 -13.66
C VAL A 83 23.96 -0.86 -13.92
N TYR A 84 23.31 -1.94 -13.45
CA TYR A 84 23.85 -3.30 -13.56
C TYR A 84 23.47 -3.99 -14.87
N LEU A 85 22.16 -4.06 -15.17
CA LEU A 85 21.65 -4.69 -16.40
C LEU A 85 21.55 -3.72 -17.58
N GLN A 86 21.54 -2.41 -17.30
CA GLN A 86 21.44 -1.35 -18.30
C GLN A 86 20.23 -1.53 -19.24
N LEU A 87 19.08 -1.85 -18.65
CA LEU A 87 17.78 -2.00 -19.31
C LEU A 87 17.38 -0.69 -20.01
N GLU A 88 16.61 -0.83 -21.09
CA GLU A 88 16.10 0.32 -21.81
C GLU A 88 15.08 1.11 -20.99
N GLY A 89 14.93 2.41 -21.30
CA GLY A 89 14.02 3.30 -20.58
C GLY A 89 12.57 2.83 -20.57
N TYR A 90 12.13 2.11 -21.61
CA TYR A 90 10.78 1.54 -21.63
C TYR A 90 10.63 0.41 -20.61
N GLN A 91 11.64 -0.45 -20.44
CA GLN A 91 11.60 -1.59 -19.52
C GLN A 91 11.61 -1.12 -18.06
N THR A 92 12.43 -0.12 -17.74
CA THR A 92 12.49 0.46 -16.38
C THR A 92 11.23 1.26 -16.04
N SER A 93 10.60 1.90 -17.03
CA SER A 93 9.31 2.56 -16.87
C SER A 93 8.17 1.55 -16.65
N SER A 94 8.17 0.46 -17.43
CA SER A 94 7.23 -0.65 -17.22
C SER A 94 7.35 -1.24 -15.82
N TYR A 95 8.57 -1.42 -15.29
CA TYR A 95 8.78 -1.87 -13.92
C TYR A 95 8.09 -0.97 -12.88
N ASN A 96 8.32 0.34 -12.93
CA ASN A 96 7.70 1.27 -11.99
C ASN A 96 6.17 1.22 -12.06
N THR A 97 5.63 1.08 -13.27
CA THR A 97 4.19 0.95 -13.50
C THR A 97 3.66 -0.36 -12.90
N LEU A 98 4.35 -1.48 -13.08
CA LEU A 98 3.96 -2.78 -12.54
C LEU A 98 3.99 -2.81 -11.01
N VAL A 99 4.99 -2.19 -10.38
CA VAL A 99 5.06 -2.07 -8.92
C VAL A 99 3.91 -1.22 -8.40
N THR A 100 3.62 -0.10 -9.08
CA THR A 100 2.48 0.79 -8.73
C THR A 100 1.14 0.10 -8.94
N LEU A 101 0.99 -0.71 -9.98
CA LEU A 101 -0.22 -1.46 -10.28
C LEU A 101 -0.59 -2.43 -9.14
N GLY A 102 0.40 -2.95 -8.40
CA GLY A 102 0.16 -3.75 -7.19
C GLY A 102 -0.76 -3.05 -6.17
N TRP A 103 -0.66 -1.73 -6.05
CA TRP A 103 -1.53 -0.95 -5.15
C TRP A 103 -2.97 -0.89 -5.64
N SER A 104 -3.21 -0.92 -6.95
CA SER A 104 -4.55 -0.97 -7.51
C SER A 104 -5.29 -2.25 -7.10
N PHE A 105 -4.57 -3.34 -6.82
CA PHE A 105 -5.17 -4.58 -6.33
C PHE A 105 -5.64 -4.51 -4.87
N LYS A 106 -5.30 -3.45 -4.12
CA LYS A 106 -5.71 -3.29 -2.71
C LYS A 106 -7.22 -3.37 -2.52
N VAL A 107 -7.99 -2.72 -3.41
CA VAL A 107 -9.45 -2.69 -3.33
C VAL A 107 -10.04 -4.09 -3.54
N PHE A 108 -9.52 -4.82 -4.54
CA PHE A 108 -9.97 -6.17 -4.84
C PHE A 108 -9.61 -7.13 -3.70
N MET A 109 -8.37 -7.08 -3.21
CA MET A 109 -7.93 -7.94 -2.10
C MET A 109 -8.66 -7.62 -0.80
N GLY A 110 -8.99 -6.34 -0.55
CA GLY A 110 -9.86 -5.94 0.56
C GLY A 110 -11.23 -6.58 0.46
N MET A 111 -11.89 -6.44 -0.69
CA MET A 111 -13.20 -7.08 -0.94
C MET A 111 -13.15 -8.60 -0.79
N PHE A 112 -12.11 -9.27 -1.33
CA PHE A 112 -11.92 -10.70 -1.16
C PHE A 112 -11.77 -11.10 0.31
N SER A 113 -10.98 -10.35 1.09
CA SER A 113 -10.78 -10.62 2.51
C SER A 113 -12.03 -10.41 3.36
N ASP A 114 -12.92 -9.51 2.95
CA ASP A 114 -14.18 -9.22 3.63
C ASP A 114 -15.26 -10.28 3.34
N CYS A 115 -15.30 -10.81 2.12
CA CYS A 115 -16.28 -11.78 1.66
C CYS A 115 -15.92 -13.25 2.01
N PHE A 116 -14.64 -13.59 2.09
CA PHE A 116 -14.18 -14.97 2.29
C PHE A 116 -13.38 -15.13 3.60
N PRO A 117 -14.04 -15.42 4.73
CA PRO A 117 -13.35 -15.75 5.98
C PRO A 117 -12.65 -17.11 5.86
N ILE A 118 -11.38 -17.17 6.23
CA ILE A 118 -10.58 -18.41 6.25
C ILE A 118 -10.36 -18.82 7.71
N PHE A 119 -10.83 -20.01 8.08
CA PHE A 119 -10.81 -20.54 9.46
C PHE A 119 -11.50 -19.63 10.50
N GLY A 120 -12.53 -18.88 10.09
CA GLY A 120 -13.26 -17.95 10.97
C GLY A 120 -12.58 -16.59 11.18
N TYR A 121 -11.35 -16.39 10.70
CA TYR A 121 -10.66 -15.11 10.73
C TYR A 121 -10.77 -14.41 9.36
N ARG A 122 -11.17 -13.13 9.37
CA ARG A 122 -11.29 -12.30 8.15
C ARG A 122 -9.98 -11.62 7.76
N ARG A 123 -9.35 -10.83 8.63
CA ARG A 123 -8.09 -10.12 8.29
C ARG A 123 -6.80 -10.92 8.57
N LYS A 124 -6.74 -11.63 9.69
CA LYS A 124 -5.50 -12.30 10.16
C LYS A 124 -4.98 -13.37 9.19
N SER A 125 -5.88 -14.19 8.63
CA SER A 125 -5.51 -15.24 7.66
C SER A 125 -4.95 -14.66 6.36
N TRP A 126 -5.61 -13.66 5.79
CA TRP A 126 -5.18 -13.00 4.55
C TRP A 126 -3.86 -12.25 4.72
N MET A 127 -3.65 -11.66 5.89
CA MET A 127 -2.39 -11.03 6.28
C MET A 127 -1.22 -12.00 6.25
N LEU A 128 -1.38 -13.21 6.82
CA LEU A 128 -0.35 -14.26 6.78
C LEU A 128 -0.09 -14.74 5.34
N ILE A 129 -1.14 -14.89 4.52
CA ILE A 129 -1.01 -15.27 3.12
C ILE A 129 -0.20 -14.22 2.34
N GLY A 130 -0.52 -12.93 2.50
CA GLY A 130 0.23 -11.86 1.84
C GLY A 130 1.71 -11.83 2.24
N TRP A 131 2.01 -11.99 3.54
CA TRP A 131 3.38 -12.05 4.04
C TRP A 131 4.14 -13.29 3.57
N THR A 132 3.52 -14.46 3.56
CA THR A 132 4.16 -15.69 3.06
C THR A 132 4.48 -15.60 1.57
N ALA A 133 3.55 -15.09 0.76
CA ALA A 133 3.80 -14.84 -0.67
C ALA A 133 4.97 -13.86 -0.87
N THR A 134 4.98 -12.77 -0.09
CA THR A 134 6.06 -11.77 -0.11
C THR A 134 7.41 -12.38 0.26
N MET A 135 7.45 -13.18 1.34
CA MET A 135 8.66 -13.86 1.79
C MET A 135 9.20 -14.83 0.75
N ILE A 136 8.35 -15.62 0.11
CA ILE A 136 8.76 -16.56 -0.95
C ILE A 136 9.37 -15.78 -2.12
N CYS A 137 8.71 -14.72 -2.59
CA CYS A 137 9.21 -13.94 -3.73
C CYS A 137 10.54 -13.27 -3.40
N LEU A 138 10.68 -12.64 -2.23
CA LEU A 138 11.93 -12.04 -1.79
C LEU A 138 13.04 -13.09 -1.65
N THR A 139 12.72 -14.28 -1.13
CA THR A 139 13.67 -15.40 -1.02
C THR A 139 14.18 -15.83 -2.39
N ILE A 140 13.28 -15.97 -3.38
CA ILE A 140 13.68 -16.29 -4.75
C ILE A 140 14.55 -15.17 -5.31
N MET A 141 14.20 -13.89 -5.11
CA MET A 141 15.02 -12.76 -5.56
C MET A 141 16.41 -12.75 -4.92
N THR A 142 16.53 -13.12 -3.65
CA THR A 142 17.83 -13.14 -2.95
C THR A 142 18.75 -14.27 -3.42
N PHE A 143 18.19 -15.41 -3.80
CA PHE A 143 18.97 -16.58 -4.23
C PHE A 143 19.13 -16.68 -5.75
N SER A 144 18.34 -15.93 -6.52
CA SER A 144 18.46 -15.87 -7.98
C SER A 144 19.62 -14.96 -8.38
N SER A 145 20.51 -15.45 -9.24
CA SER A 145 21.59 -14.64 -9.79
C SER A 145 21.06 -13.72 -10.91
N LEU A 146 21.47 -12.45 -10.89
CA LEU A 146 21.18 -11.48 -11.97
C LEU A 146 21.95 -11.77 -13.28
N GLY A 147 22.87 -12.73 -13.27
CA GLY A 147 23.76 -13.04 -14.40
C GLY A 147 24.99 -12.13 -14.45
N GLU A 148 25.70 -12.13 -15.58
CA GLU A 148 26.83 -11.21 -15.76
C GLU A 148 26.34 -9.77 -16.02
N PRO A 149 27.02 -8.74 -15.47
CA PRO A 149 26.63 -7.35 -15.66
C PRO A 149 26.79 -6.92 -17.12
N TYR A 150 26.05 -5.88 -17.53
CA TYR A 150 26.14 -5.31 -18.87
C TYR A 150 27.56 -4.86 -19.24
N CYS A 151 28.30 -4.29 -18.29
CA CYS A 151 29.72 -4.03 -18.45
C CYS A 151 30.52 -4.58 -17.28
N ASN A 152 31.46 -5.48 -17.55
CA ASN A 152 32.27 -6.09 -16.51
C ASN A 152 33.37 -5.12 -16.04
N ARG A 153 33.06 -4.34 -14.99
CA ARG A 153 33.96 -3.33 -14.41
C ARG A 153 35.26 -3.92 -13.87
N GLU A 154 35.25 -5.16 -13.40
CA GLU A 154 36.45 -5.82 -12.89
C GLU A 154 37.45 -6.11 -14.03
N LYS A 155 36.97 -6.70 -15.13
CA LYS A 155 37.79 -6.91 -16.34
C LYS A 155 38.26 -5.58 -16.93
N ALA A 156 37.42 -4.54 -16.87
CA ALA A 156 37.78 -3.20 -17.34
C ALA A 156 38.91 -2.58 -16.51
N ALA A 157 38.83 -2.71 -15.18
CA ALA A 157 39.86 -2.24 -14.27
C ALA A 157 41.20 -2.96 -14.47
N GLN A 158 41.19 -4.29 -14.66
CA GLN A 158 42.40 -5.07 -14.94
C GLN A 158 43.10 -4.65 -16.23
N ARG A 159 42.32 -4.25 -17.25
CA ARG A 159 42.86 -3.74 -18.53
C ARG A 159 43.12 -2.23 -18.54
N ASN A 160 42.95 -1.53 -17.40
CA ASN A 160 43.02 -0.07 -17.31
C ASN A 160 42.16 0.66 -18.36
N SER A 161 41.05 0.04 -18.78
CA SER A 161 40.17 0.57 -19.82
C SER A 161 38.98 1.31 -19.20
N LYS A 162 38.70 2.53 -19.67
CA LYS A 162 37.51 3.32 -19.27
C LYS A 162 36.27 2.99 -20.12
N ALA A 163 36.21 1.77 -20.67
CA ALA A 163 35.15 1.33 -21.57
C ALA A 163 33.75 1.47 -20.95
N CYS A 164 33.57 1.04 -19.68
CA CYS A 164 32.26 1.06 -19.02
C CYS A 164 31.68 2.47 -18.72
N THR A 165 32.45 3.54 -18.95
CA THR A 165 31.95 4.93 -18.82
C THR A 165 31.36 5.45 -20.14
N LYS A 166 31.64 4.77 -21.26
CA LYS A 166 31.16 5.16 -22.59
C LYS A 166 30.03 4.21 -23.01
N PRO A 167 29.01 4.72 -23.74
CA PRO A 167 28.01 3.85 -24.34
C PRO A 167 28.65 2.92 -25.37
N TYR A 168 28.10 1.72 -25.53
CA TYR A 168 28.60 0.67 -26.43
C TYR A 168 28.89 1.18 -27.86
N SER A 169 28.05 2.08 -28.39
CA SER A 169 28.23 2.68 -29.72
C SER A 169 29.52 3.49 -29.90
N LYS A 170 30.14 3.92 -28.79
CA LYS A 170 31.42 4.66 -28.76
C LYS A 170 32.56 3.82 -28.17
N ALA A 171 32.33 2.54 -27.90
CA ALA A 171 33.34 1.63 -27.39
C ALA A 171 34.34 1.25 -28.50
N SER A 172 35.61 1.11 -28.15
CA SER A 172 36.63 0.59 -29.08
C SER A 172 36.33 -0.87 -29.40
N SER A 173 36.64 -1.32 -30.62
CA SER A 173 36.45 -2.72 -31.04
C SER A 173 37.18 -3.73 -30.14
N LYS A 174 38.25 -3.30 -29.46
CA LYS A 174 39.02 -4.11 -28.50
C LYS A 174 38.33 -4.28 -27.14
N ASP A 175 37.35 -3.44 -26.83
CA ASP A 175 36.64 -3.45 -25.54
C ASP A 175 35.25 -4.09 -25.63
N HIS A 176 34.84 -4.56 -26.82
CA HIS A 176 33.51 -5.16 -27.03
C HIS A 176 33.31 -6.45 -26.24
N ASP A 177 34.39 -7.17 -25.92
CA ASP A 177 34.35 -8.37 -25.08
C ASP A 177 34.05 -8.09 -23.59
N LEU A 178 34.10 -6.82 -23.16
CA LEU A 178 33.70 -6.41 -21.82
C LEU A 178 32.20 -6.15 -21.67
N PHE A 179 31.47 -6.04 -22.79
CA PHE A 179 30.04 -5.74 -22.80
C PHE A 179 29.21 -7.00 -23.05
N ASN A 180 28.23 -7.24 -22.18
CA ASN A 180 27.24 -8.29 -22.35
C ASN A 180 25.89 -7.68 -22.76
N LEU A 181 25.57 -7.76 -24.05
CA LEU A 181 24.33 -7.23 -24.61
C LEU A 181 23.08 -8.03 -24.20
N SER A 182 23.24 -9.25 -23.70
CA SER A 182 22.14 -10.11 -23.21
C SER A 182 21.84 -9.90 -21.72
N ALA A 183 22.59 -9.05 -21.03
CA ALA A 183 22.32 -8.74 -19.62
C ALA A 183 20.88 -8.24 -19.36
N PRO A 184 20.27 -7.35 -20.18
CA PRO A 184 18.90 -6.89 -19.98
C PRO A 184 17.85 -8.01 -19.92
N ASP A 185 18.05 -9.12 -20.64
CA ASP A 185 17.09 -10.22 -20.72
C ASP A 185 16.87 -10.93 -19.37
N ASN A 186 17.88 -10.91 -18.50
CA ASN A 186 17.81 -11.51 -17.15
C ASN A 186 16.97 -10.68 -16.16
N GLY A 187 16.66 -9.41 -16.49
CA GLY A 187 15.91 -8.52 -15.61
C GLY A 187 14.43 -8.90 -15.45
N GLY A 188 13.85 -9.62 -16.41
CA GLY A 188 12.41 -9.92 -16.45
C GLY A 188 11.91 -10.70 -15.23
N LEU A 189 12.68 -11.67 -14.75
CA LEU A 189 12.32 -12.46 -13.56
C LEU A 189 12.21 -11.58 -12.32
N PHE A 190 13.15 -10.66 -12.12
CA PHE A 190 13.13 -9.72 -10.99
C PHE A 190 11.96 -8.73 -11.10
N ILE A 191 11.65 -8.26 -12.31
CA ILE A 191 10.49 -7.38 -12.57
C ILE A 191 9.19 -8.09 -12.16
N ILE A 192 9.01 -9.34 -12.58
CA ILE A 192 7.81 -10.14 -12.26
C ILE A 192 7.73 -10.43 -10.76
N LEU A 193 8.83 -10.83 -10.13
CA LEU A 193 8.85 -11.08 -8.69
C LEU A 193 8.55 -9.83 -7.88
N SER A 194 9.08 -8.66 -8.24
CA SER A 194 8.73 -7.39 -7.59
C SER A 194 7.25 -7.03 -7.72
N MET A 195 6.59 -7.38 -8.82
CA MET A 195 5.14 -7.22 -8.97
C MET A 195 4.38 -8.15 -8.02
N PHE A 196 4.81 -9.41 -7.87
CA PHE A 196 4.18 -10.31 -6.90
C PHE A 196 4.44 -9.89 -5.44
N VAL A 197 5.63 -9.35 -5.15
CA VAL A 197 5.93 -8.71 -3.86
C VAL A 197 4.98 -7.54 -3.62
N SER A 198 4.72 -6.70 -4.63
CA SER A 198 3.83 -5.55 -4.47
C SER A 198 2.39 -5.94 -4.20
N VAL A 199 1.87 -6.96 -4.88
CA VAL A 199 0.56 -7.54 -4.56
C VAL A 199 0.57 -8.17 -3.15
N GLY A 200 1.61 -8.93 -2.82
CA GLY A 200 1.73 -9.65 -1.55
C GLY A 200 1.70 -8.75 -0.31
N TYR A 201 2.52 -7.69 -0.27
CA TYR A 201 2.51 -6.78 0.88
C TYR A 201 1.23 -5.93 0.93
N VAL A 202 0.60 -5.67 -0.22
CA VAL A 202 -0.69 -4.96 -0.29
C VAL A 202 -1.82 -5.84 0.26
N THR A 203 -1.84 -7.13 -0.08
CA THR A 203 -2.76 -8.11 0.52
C THR A 203 -2.55 -8.23 2.02
N ALA A 204 -1.32 -8.04 2.49
CA ALA A 204 -1.02 -8.04 3.91
C ALA A 204 -1.49 -6.79 4.66
N ALA A 205 -1.91 -5.71 3.98
CA ALA A 205 -2.19 -4.40 4.58
C ALA A 205 -3.70 -4.06 4.65
#